data_AF-A0AAD0SQ30-F1
#
_entry.id   AF-A0AAD0SQ30-F1
#
_cell.length_a   1.000
_cell.length_b   1.000
_cell.length_c   1.000
_cell.angle_alpha   90.00
_cell.angle_beta   90.00
_cell.angle_gamma   90.00
#
_symmetry.space_group_name_H-M   'P 1'
#
loop_
_entity.id
_entity.type
_entity.pdbx_description
1 polymer ?
#
loop_
_entity_poly.entity_id
_entity_poly.type
_entity_poly.pdbx_seq_one_letter_code
_entity_poly.pdbx_strand_id
1 'polypeptide(L)'
;MKIKSFSLIEIIVVILLIAIITSFAIPKFTNMNYNANISTLKSQISLIQNGIVKNKNKNILLSNNQEITTLDDATLNSSGEKLFSKIIDFSIISTNNSKKESGMWAKISNNSYDFYLSSDKNISFSFDDGKFLCKSSVELCKEIE
;
A
#
# COMPACT_ATOMS: atom_id res chain seq x y z
N MET A 1 38.97 17.80 33.82
CA MET A 1 38.60 17.25 32.50
C MET A 1 38.19 18.42 31.61
N LYS A 2 39.00 18.81 30.60
CA LYS A 2 38.65 19.91 29.69
C LYS A 2 37.70 19.38 28.62
N ILE A 3 36.47 19.87 28.59
CA ILE A 3 35.54 19.63 27.48
C ILE A 3 36.09 20.42 26.29
N LYS A 4 36.52 19.74 25.23
CA LYS A 4 36.89 20.38 23.98
C LYS A 4 35.59 20.81 23.30
N SER A 5 35.33 22.11 23.24
CA SER A 5 34.23 22.64 22.45
C SER A 5 34.64 22.72 20.99
N PHE A 6 33.76 22.31 20.09
CA PHE A 6 33.93 22.53 18.65
C PHE A 6 33.99 24.02 18.35
N SER A 7 34.78 24.40 17.36
CA SER A 7 34.83 25.76 16.85
C SER A 7 33.58 26.06 16.02
N LEU A 8 33.14 27.33 16.03
CA LEU A 8 32.00 27.79 15.23
C LEU A 8 32.18 27.45 13.74
N ILE A 9 33.41 27.59 13.23
CA ILE A 9 33.70 27.28 11.82
C ILE A 9 33.56 25.79 11.52
N GLU A 10 33.95 24.90 12.44
CA GLU A 10 33.83 23.45 12.26
C GLU A 10 32.35 23.05 12.16
N ILE A 11 31.49 23.63 13.00
CA ILE A 11 30.05 23.40 12.95
C ILE A 11 29.46 23.87 11.61
N ILE A 12 29.86 25.05 11.12
CA ILE A 12 29.38 25.58 9.84
C ILE A 12 29.79 24.67 8.68
N VAL A 13 31.05 24.21 8.65
CA VAL A 13 31.55 23.30 7.62
C VAL A 13 30.78 21.98 7.63
N VAL A 14 30.51 21.41 8.81
CA VAL A 14 29.75 20.16 8.94
C VAL A 14 28.31 20.31 8.43
N ILE A 15 27.61 21.39 8.82
CA ILE A 15 26.24 21.64 8.34
C ILE A 15 26.20 21.80 6.82
N LEU A 16 27.19 22.49 6.25
CA LEU A 16 27.28 22.70 4.81
C LEU A 16 27.50 21.39 4.05
N LEU A 17 28.37 20.50 4.57
CA LEU A 17 28.56 19.16 4.01
C LEU A 17 27.29 18.32 4.09
N ILE A 18 26.57 18.36 5.22
CA ILE A 18 25.31 17.63 5.39
C ILE A 18 24.29 18.13 4.36
N ALA A 19 24.15 19.45 4.18
CA ALA A 19 23.20 20.04 3.22
C ALA A 19 23.46 19.60 1.77
N ILE A 20 24.73 19.50 1.37
CA ILE A 20 25.09 19.04 0.03
C ILE A 20 24.68 17.57 -0.16
N ILE A 21 25.05 16.70 0.80
CA ILE A 21 24.75 15.27 0.73
C ILE A 21 23.23 15.03 0.75
N THR A 22 22.49 15.73 1.61
CA THR A 22 21.03 15.56 1.71
C THR A 22 20.31 16.00 0.45
N SER A 23 20.80 17.00 -0.28
CA SER A 23 20.17 17.46 -1.53
C SER A 23 20.08 16.35 -2.59
N PHE A 24 21.06 15.44 -2.64
CA PHE A 24 21.08 14.30 -3.57
C PHE A 24 20.44 13.04 -2.95
N ALA A 25 20.59 12.85 -1.64
CA ALA A 25 20.08 11.66 -0.97
C ALA A 25 18.55 11.65 -0.86
N ILE A 26 17.91 12.79 -0.60
CA ILE A 26 16.46 12.88 -0.39
C ILE A 26 15.68 12.42 -1.64
N PRO A 27 15.93 12.95 -2.86
CA PRO A 27 15.19 12.51 -4.06
C PRO A 27 15.38 11.02 -4.37
N LYS A 28 16.57 10.47 -4.09
CA LYS A 28 16.83 9.05 -4.27
C LYS A 28 16.03 8.20 -3.29
N PHE A 29 15.96 8.63 -2.04
CA PHE A 29 15.19 7.95 -0.99
C PHE A 29 13.68 7.98 -1.25
N THR A 30 13.13 9.12 -1.70
CA THR A 30 11.71 9.22 -2.05
C THR A 30 11.34 8.28 -3.20
N ASN A 31 12.18 8.20 -4.24
CA ASN A 31 11.96 7.26 -5.36
C ASN A 31 12.07 5.80 -4.91
N MET A 32 12.99 5.48 -4.01
CA MET A 32 13.11 4.12 -3.43
C MET A 32 11.84 3.72 -2.68
N ASN A 33 11.29 4.61 -1.85
CA ASN A 33 10.03 4.34 -1.13
C ASN A 33 8.84 4.16 -2.08
N TYR A 34 8.75 5.00 -3.12
CA TYR A 34 7.72 4.85 -4.15
C TYR A 34 7.78 3.47 -4.82
N ASN A 35 8.96 3.06 -5.28
CA ASN A 35 9.16 1.76 -5.91
C ASN A 35 8.88 0.60 -4.95
N ALA A 36 9.24 0.73 -3.67
CA ALA A 36 8.93 -0.27 -2.65
C ALA A 36 7.41 -0.41 -2.41
N ASN A 37 6.67 0.71 -2.41
CA ASN A 37 5.21 0.70 -2.30
C ASN A 37 4.56 0.06 -3.53
N ILE A 38 5.04 0.37 -4.74
CA ILE A 38 4.59 -0.29 -5.98
C ILE A 38 4.86 -1.79 -5.94
N SER A 39 6.06 -2.22 -5.53
CA SER A 39 6.38 -3.65 -5.40
C SER A 39 5.49 -4.36 -4.37
N THR A 40 5.21 -3.70 -3.25
CA THR A 40 4.29 -4.21 -2.22
C THR A 40 2.88 -4.35 -2.78
N LEU A 41 2.40 -3.35 -3.51
CA LEU A 41 1.10 -3.35 -4.17
C LEU A 41 0.98 -4.51 -5.17
N LYS A 42 1.96 -4.69 -6.06
CA LYS A 42 1.98 -5.82 -7.03
C LYS A 42 1.87 -7.17 -6.35
N SER A 43 2.66 -7.37 -5.29
CA SER A 43 2.65 -8.59 -4.48
C SER A 43 1.27 -8.82 -3.85
N GLN A 44 0.70 -7.80 -3.22
CA GLN A 44 -0.61 -7.90 -2.56
C GLN A 44 -1.76 -8.12 -3.55
N ILE A 45 -1.75 -7.48 -4.71
CA ILE A 45 -2.75 -7.73 -5.78
C ILE A 45 -2.67 -9.19 -6.23
N SER A 46 -1.47 -9.70 -6.47
CA SER A 46 -1.26 -11.10 -6.87
C SER A 46 -1.83 -12.05 -5.82
N LEU A 47 -1.60 -11.76 -4.54
CA LEU A 47 -2.13 -12.54 -3.42
C LEU A 47 -3.66 -12.46 -3.33
N ILE A 48 -4.25 -11.28 -3.50
CA ILE A 48 -5.71 -11.07 -3.52
C ILE A 48 -6.33 -11.86 -4.68
N GLN A 49 -5.80 -11.73 -5.90
CA GLN A 49 -6.28 -12.43 -7.08
C GLN A 49 -6.16 -13.95 -6.93
N ASN A 50 -5.02 -14.44 -6.41
CA ASN A 50 -4.82 -15.86 -6.12
C ASN A 50 -5.78 -16.36 -5.03
N GLY A 51 -6.05 -15.56 -4.00
CA GLY A 51 -7.02 -15.86 -2.95
C GLY A 51 -8.44 -16.01 -3.51
N ILE A 52 -8.84 -15.12 -4.42
CA ILE A 52 -10.14 -15.18 -5.11
C ILE A 52 -10.24 -16.46 -5.96
N VAL A 53 -9.21 -16.77 -6.77
CA VAL A 53 -9.18 -18.00 -7.60
C VAL A 53 -9.20 -19.25 -6.73
N LYS A 54 -8.42 -19.30 -5.66
CA LYS A 54 -8.40 -20.40 -4.68
C LYS A 54 -9.78 -20.62 -4.07
N ASN A 55 -10.45 -19.55 -3.65
CA ASN A 55 -11.79 -19.63 -3.08
C ASN A 55 -12.81 -20.13 -4.12
N LYS A 56 -12.76 -19.62 -5.34
CA LYS A 56 -13.61 -20.09 -6.45
C LYS A 56 -13.42 -21.57 -6.73
N ASN A 57 -12.16 -22.02 -6.83
CA ASN A 57 -11.83 -23.42 -7.05
C ASN A 57 -12.32 -24.31 -5.92
N LYS A 58 -12.15 -23.89 -4.65
CA LYS A 58 -12.67 -24.59 -3.49
C LYS A 58 -14.19 -24.76 -3.55
N ASN A 59 -14.92 -23.70 -3.92
CA ASN A 59 -16.38 -23.76 -4.02
C ASN A 59 -16.84 -24.71 -5.13
N ILE A 60 -16.18 -24.70 -6.29
CA ILE A 60 -16.44 -25.66 -7.38
C ILE A 60 -16.21 -27.09 -6.92
N LEU A 61 -15.09 -27.38 -6.24
CA LEU A 61 -14.75 -28.73 -5.77
C LEU A 61 -15.73 -29.28 -4.72
N LEU A 62 -16.31 -28.39 -3.92
CA LEU A 62 -17.29 -28.75 -2.88
C LEU A 62 -18.74 -28.74 -3.39
N SER A 63 -18.98 -28.50 -4.69
CA SER A 63 -20.31 -28.22 -5.25
C SER A 63 -21.08 -27.14 -4.46
N ASN A 64 -20.35 -26.16 -3.91
CA ASN A 64 -20.94 -25.02 -3.24
C ASN A 64 -21.13 -23.88 -4.25
N ASN A 65 -22.39 -23.49 -4.49
CA ASN A 65 -22.73 -22.41 -5.42
C ASN A 65 -22.74 -21.02 -4.78
N GLN A 66 -22.26 -20.87 -3.55
CA GLN A 66 -22.14 -19.56 -2.92
C GLN A 66 -21.04 -18.74 -3.59
N GLU A 67 -21.45 -17.68 -4.28
CA GLU A 67 -20.53 -16.67 -4.80
C GLU A 67 -20.05 -15.75 -3.67
N ILE A 68 -18.76 -15.43 -3.71
CA ILE A 68 -18.19 -14.46 -2.78
C ILE A 68 -18.61 -13.06 -3.22
N THR A 69 -19.36 -12.36 -2.36
CA THR A 69 -19.86 -11.01 -2.64
C THR A 69 -18.99 -9.91 -2.03
N THR A 70 -18.21 -10.24 -1.00
CA THR A 70 -17.32 -9.31 -0.27
C THR A 70 -16.01 -10.01 0.07
N LEU A 71 -14.89 -9.28 0.12
CA LEU A 71 -13.58 -9.88 0.39
C LEU A 71 -13.18 -9.86 1.88
N ASP A 72 -13.89 -9.11 2.71
CA ASP A 72 -13.66 -8.98 4.15
C ASP A 72 -14.92 -8.46 4.87
N ASP A 73 -14.83 -8.40 6.20
CA ASP A 73 -15.82 -7.81 7.09
C ASP A 73 -15.35 -6.48 7.71
N ALA A 74 -14.30 -5.86 7.12
CA ALA A 74 -13.73 -4.64 7.66
C ALA A 74 -14.70 -3.45 7.59
N THR A 75 -14.66 -2.61 8.62
CA THR A 75 -15.42 -1.36 8.68
C THR A 75 -14.93 -0.38 7.61
N LEU A 76 -15.87 0.33 6.96
CA LEU A 76 -15.54 1.34 5.96
C LEU A 76 -14.70 2.46 6.57
N ASN A 77 -13.66 2.88 5.86
CA ASN A 77 -12.82 4.02 6.21
C ASN A 77 -12.26 4.00 7.66
N SER A 78 -12.06 2.80 8.21
CA SER A 78 -11.45 2.58 9.53
C SER A 78 -9.98 2.20 9.37
N SER A 79 -9.15 2.59 10.34
CA SER A 79 -7.73 2.24 10.39
C SER A 79 -7.54 1.10 11.40
N GLY A 80 -6.71 0.12 11.07
CA GLY A 80 -6.44 -1.04 11.93
C GLY A 80 -7.29 -2.28 11.63
N GLU A 81 -8.22 -2.20 10.67
CA GLU A 81 -9.04 -3.34 10.26
C GLU A 81 -8.25 -4.30 9.36
N LYS A 82 -8.60 -5.58 9.42
CA LYS A 82 -8.04 -6.62 8.54
C LYS A 82 -8.80 -6.66 7.22
N LEU A 83 -8.14 -6.29 6.14
CA LEU A 83 -8.70 -6.36 4.79
C LEU A 83 -8.47 -7.73 4.17
N PHE A 84 -9.34 -8.07 3.22
CA PHE A 84 -9.30 -9.31 2.42
C PHE A 84 -9.32 -10.63 3.23
N SER A 85 -9.75 -10.60 4.49
CA SER A 85 -9.71 -11.73 5.42
C SER A 85 -10.49 -12.97 4.98
N LYS A 86 -11.42 -12.85 4.02
CA LYS A 86 -12.19 -13.98 3.48
C LYS A 86 -11.43 -14.77 2.41
N ILE A 87 -10.38 -14.19 1.82
CA ILE A 87 -9.65 -14.77 0.68
C ILE A 87 -8.16 -14.99 0.93
N ILE A 88 -7.56 -14.29 1.89
CA ILE A 88 -6.15 -14.42 2.24
C ILE A 88 -5.97 -14.74 3.72
N ASP A 89 -4.99 -15.59 4.02
CA ASP A 89 -4.70 -16.04 5.39
C ASP A 89 -3.82 -15.04 6.16
N PHE A 90 -3.08 -14.17 5.45
CA PHE A 90 -2.26 -13.11 6.04
C PHE A 90 -3.08 -11.83 6.21
N SER A 91 -2.84 -11.10 7.30
CA SER A 91 -3.59 -9.87 7.58
C SER A 91 -2.94 -8.66 6.88
N ILE A 92 -3.68 -8.05 5.95
CA ILE A 92 -3.38 -6.71 5.46
C ILE A 92 -4.14 -5.72 6.34
N ILE A 93 -3.42 -4.83 7.03
CA ILE A 93 -4.02 -3.84 7.92
C ILE A 93 -4.36 -2.57 7.15
N SER A 94 -5.55 -2.05 7.38
CA SER A 94 -6.05 -0.83 6.75
C SER A 94 -5.55 0.45 7.39
N THR A 95 -5.43 1.48 6.56
CA THR A 95 -5.46 2.88 6.95
C THR A 95 -6.84 3.48 6.63
N ASN A 96 -6.99 4.79 6.82
CA ASN A 96 -8.21 5.52 6.49
C ASN A 96 -7.90 6.75 5.64
N ASN A 97 -8.96 7.40 5.14
CA ASN A 97 -8.89 8.56 4.26
C ASN A 97 -8.40 9.83 4.97
N SER A 98 -8.30 9.82 6.30
CA SER A 98 -7.74 10.95 7.06
C SER A 98 -6.22 10.83 7.19
N LYS A 99 -5.71 9.62 7.47
CA LYS A 99 -4.26 9.37 7.65
C LYS A 99 -3.54 9.15 6.32
N LYS A 100 -4.17 8.43 5.38
CA LYS A 100 -3.62 8.10 4.05
C LYS A 100 -2.17 7.62 4.10
N GLU A 101 -1.91 6.66 4.98
CA GLU A 101 -0.54 6.15 5.18
C GLU A 101 0.00 5.53 3.90
N SER A 102 1.17 5.98 3.48
CA SER A 102 1.83 5.53 2.25
C SER A 102 2.16 4.03 2.33
N GLY A 103 1.86 3.29 1.26
CA GLY A 103 2.04 1.85 1.18
C GLY A 103 0.91 1.04 1.84
N MET A 104 -0.19 1.69 2.23
CA MET A 104 -1.31 1.03 2.91
C MET A 104 -2.61 1.12 2.13
N TRP A 105 -3.50 0.16 2.41
CA TRP A 105 -4.82 0.05 1.84
C TRP A 105 -5.87 0.73 2.72
N ALA A 106 -6.92 1.29 2.14
CA ALA A 106 -8.13 1.70 2.84
C ALA A 106 -9.36 1.13 2.13
N LYS A 107 -10.37 0.76 2.93
CA LYS A 107 -11.66 0.33 2.40
C LYS A 107 -12.56 1.56 2.22
N ILE A 108 -12.97 1.81 0.99
CA ILE A 108 -13.79 2.98 0.61
C ILE A 108 -15.27 2.63 0.57
N SER A 109 -15.59 1.43 0.07
CA SER A 109 -16.94 0.87 0.03
C SER A 109 -16.88 -0.64 0.31
N ASN A 110 -18.02 -1.33 0.30
CA ASN A 110 -18.07 -2.78 0.54
C ASN A 110 -17.16 -3.58 -0.40
N ASN A 111 -16.99 -3.10 -1.64
CA ASN A 111 -16.26 -3.78 -2.71
C ASN A 111 -15.20 -2.89 -3.34
N SER A 112 -14.87 -1.74 -2.75
CA SER A 112 -13.89 -0.80 -3.29
C SER A 112 -12.83 -0.44 -2.28
N TYR A 113 -11.60 -0.39 -2.76
CA TYR A 113 -10.40 -0.24 -1.95
C TYR A 113 -9.46 0.73 -2.63
N ASP A 114 -8.79 1.56 -1.83
CA ASP A 114 -7.73 2.44 -2.31
C ASP A 114 -6.40 1.99 -1.72
N PHE A 115 -5.35 1.99 -2.52
CA PHE A 115 -3.97 1.87 -2.07
C PHE A 115 -3.27 3.23 -2.19
N TYR A 116 -2.73 3.74 -1.08
CA TYR A 116 -2.06 5.03 -1.06
C TYR A 116 -0.58 4.89 -1.43
N LEU A 117 -0.16 5.49 -2.54
CA LEU A 117 1.26 5.60 -2.93
C LEU A 117 1.94 6.78 -2.22
N SER A 118 1.16 7.81 -1.90
CA SER A 118 1.49 8.95 -1.05
C SER A 118 0.19 9.55 -0.48
N SER A 119 0.26 10.61 0.32
CA SER A 119 -0.92 11.32 0.83
C SER A 119 -1.86 11.84 -0.27
N ASP A 120 -1.29 12.11 -1.46
CA ASP A 120 -1.97 12.81 -2.55
C ASP A 120 -2.19 11.91 -3.77
N LYS A 121 -1.58 10.72 -3.78
CA LYS A 121 -1.65 9.76 -4.89
C LYS A 121 -2.14 8.41 -4.38
N ASN A 122 -3.25 7.94 -4.92
CA ASN A 122 -3.80 6.61 -4.65
C ASN A 122 -4.08 5.84 -5.95
N ILE A 123 -4.24 4.52 -5.82
CA ILE A 123 -4.77 3.65 -6.86
C ILE A 123 -6.03 2.98 -6.31
N SER A 124 -7.12 3.12 -7.03
CA SER A 124 -8.43 2.61 -6.67
C SER A 124 -8.70 1.26 -7.34
N PHE A 125 -9.30 0.36 -6.57
CA PHE A 125 -9.65 -0.99 -6.98
C PHE A 125 -11.11 -1.29 -6.66
N SER A 126 -11.70 -2.16 -7.44
CA SER A 126 -13.04 -2.70 -7.19
C SER A 126 -13.07 -4.21 -7.36
N PHE A 127 -13.79 -4.88 -6.49
CA PHE A 127 -14.15 -6.28 -6.64
C PHE A 127 -15.51 -6.40 -7.32
N ASP A 128 -15.51 -6.91 -8.55
CA ASP A 128 -16.69 -7.06 -9.41
C ASP A 128 -16.64 -8.38 -10.16
N ASP A 129 -17.77 -9.11 -10.20
CA ASP A 129 -17.91 -10.40 -10.90
C ASP A 129 -16.76 -11.41 -10.63
N GLY A 130 -16.37 -11.55 -9.36
CA GLY A 130 -15.28 -12.47 -8.99
C GLY A 130 -13.89 -12.03 -9.47
N LYS A 131 -13.71 -10.77 -9.88
CA LYS A 131 -12.44 -10.19 -10.34
C LYS A 131 -12.08 -8.96 -9.52
N PHE A 132 -10.79 -8.80 -9.28
CA PHE A 132 -10.24 -7.62 -8.61
C PHE A 132 -9.63 -6.70 -9.67
N LEU A 133 -10.30 -5.57 -9.94
CA LEU A 133 -10.02 -4.69 -11.08
C LEU A 133 -9.46 -3.34 -10.61
N CYS A 134 -8.44 -2.83 -11.30
CA CYS A 134 -7.97 -1.46 -11.15
C CYS A 134 -8.95 -0.49 -11.82
N LYS A 135 -9.31 0.60 -11.13
CA LYS A 135 -10.25 1.64 -11.59
C LYS A 135 -9.61 3.02 -11.76
N SER A 136 -8.32 3.15 -11.49
CA SER A 136 -7.56 4.38 -11.73
C SER A 136 -7.20 4.57 -13.22
N SER A 137 -6.40 5.61 -13.52
CA SER A 137 -5.96 5.87 -14.89
C SER A 137 -5.18 4.70 -15.49
N VAL A 138 -5.25 4.56 -16.81
CA VAL A 138 -4.59 3.48 -17.56
C VAL A 138 -3.08 3.42 -17.29
N GLU A 139 -2.43 4.57 -17.12
CA GLU A 139 -1.01 4.65 -16.79
C GLU A 139 -0.70 4.02 -15.43
N LEU A 140 -1.49 4.36 -14.40
CA LEU A 140 -1.31 3.82 -13.05
C LEU A 140 -1.64 2.33 -12.99
N CYS A 141 -2.67 1.88 -13.72
CA CYS A 141 -3.02 0.46 -13.77
C CYS A 141 -1.97 -0.35 -14.54
N LYS A 142 -1.36 0.18 -15.61
CA LYS A 142 -0.27 -0.50 -16.34
C LYS A 142 1.01 -0.60 -15.53
N GLU A 143 1.28 0.36 -14.64
CA GLU A 143 2.48 0.33 -13.79
C GLU A 143 2.45 -0.85 -12.82
N ILE A 144 1.25 -1.30 -12.42
CA ILE A 144 1.01 -2.35 -11.44
C ILE A 144 0.74 -3.74 -12.05
N GLU A 145 0.44 -3.82 -13.35
CA GLU A 145 0.43 -5.08 -14.13
C GLU A 145 1.83 -5.69 -14.27
#